data_AF-A0A016QV21-F1
#
_entry.id   AF-A0A016QV21-F1
#
_cell.length_a   1.000
_cell.length_b   1.000
_cell.length_c   1.000
_cell.angle_alpha   90.00
_cell.angle_beta   90.00
_cell.angle_gamma   90.00
#
_symmetry.space_group_name_H-M   'P 1'
#
loop_
_entity.id
_entity.type
_entity.pdbx_description
1 polymer ?
#
loop_
_entity_poly.entity_id
_entity_poly.type
_entity_poly.pdbx_seq_one_letter_code
_entity_poly.pdbx_strand_id
1 'polypeptide(L)'
;MKKILALAAVATVALSSCSLYGTRSAAVSGQLKGFSPNQNLGLAIVGFNNGQYTADGTQAQVIDKFLTGGYTLTLPRDVPYGTYRVIVFRDANNDGRFNTGDTVLSRDNGKFLVYVQRDNQYFNGTKYGWNIYNAANRDIQTTILNNYDLEAVAAQ
;
A
#
# COMPACT_ATOMS: atom_id res chain seq x y z
N MET A 1 26.22 -53.98 11.36
CA MET A 1 25.93 -52.81 12.23
C MET A 1 25.57 -51.61 11.36
N LYS A 2 24.42 -51.01 11.69
CA LYS A 2 23.87 -49.66 11.41
C LYS A 2 24.47 -48.84 10.25
N LYS A 3 23.66 -48.53 9.21
CA LYS A 3 23.01 -47.22 8.91
C LYS A 3 24.06 -46.11 8.61
N ILE A 4 24.00 -45.35 7.51
CA ILE A 4 23.01 -44.30 7.25
C ILE A 4 23.20 -43.81 5.80
N LEU A 5 22.11 -43.70 5.05
CA LEU A 5 21.97 -42.89 3.83
C LEU A 5 22.06 -41.39 4.18
N ALA A 6 22.68 -40.58 3.31
CA ALA A 6 22.34 -39.16 3.25
C ALA A 6 22.57 -38.62 1.82
N LEU A 7 21.62 -38.93 0.93
CA LEU A 7 21.36 -38.15 -0.27
C LEU A 7 20.58 -36.90 0.20
N ALA A 8 21.24 -35.76 0.33
CA ALA A 8 20.54 -34.49 0.58
C ALA A 8 20.42 -33.75 -0.74
N ALA A 9 19.23 -33.86 -1.31
CA ALA A 9 18.80 -33.22 -2.53
C ALA A 9 18.95 -31.69 -2.45
N VAL A 10 19.35 -31.14 -3.59
CA VAL A 10 19.29 -29.73 -3.96
C VAL A 10 17.95 -29.15 -3.51
N ALA A 11 17.98 -28.27 -2.51
CA ALA A 11 16.84 -27.48 -2.11
C ALA A 11 16.56 -26.45 -3.21
N THR A 12 15.86 -26.86 -4.26
CA THR A 12 15.11 -25.96 -5.13
C THR A 12 14.13 -25.21 -4.26
N VAL A 13 14.50 -23.99 -3.89
CA VAL A 13 13.60 -23.00 -3.32
C VAL A 13 12.57 -22.68 -4.40
N ALA A 14 11.49 -23.46 -4.43
CA ALA A 14 10.27 -23.06 -5.10
C ALA A 14 9.71 -21.88 -4.29
N LEU A 15 10.11 -20.66 -4.66
CA LEU A 15 9.34 -19.47 -4.35
C LEU A 15 7.95 -19.70 -4.94
N SER A 16 7.02 -20.12 -4.09
CA SER A 16 5.63 -20.31 -4.44
C SER A 16 5.09 -19.00 -4.99
N SER A 17 4.96 -18.95 -6.31
CA SER A 17 4.26 -17.90 -7.02
C SER A 17 2.78 -17.97 -6.67
N CYS A 18 2.32 -17.14 -5.72
CA CYS A 18 0.90 -16.88 -5.53
C CYS A 18 0.40 -16.02 -6.70
N SER A 19 0.21 -16.64 -7.86
CA SER A 19 -0.41 -16.02 -9.03
C SER A 19 -1.63 -16.84 -9.41
N LEU A 20 -2.83 -16.34 -9.10
CA LEU A 20 -4.09 -16.79 -9.72
C LEU A 20 -5.12 -15.65 -9.59
N TYR A 21 -5.16 -14.80 -10.63
CA TYR A 21 -6.25 -13.90 -11.02
C TYR A 21 -6.77 -12.86 -10.02
N GLY A 22 -6.30 -11.62 -10.20
CA GLY A 22 -6.76 -10.46 -9.47
C GLY A 22 -6.20 -10.43 -8.04
N THR A 23 -5.54 -9.34 -7.71
CA THR A 23 -5.00 -8.96 -6.40
C THR A 23 -6.14 -8.78 -5.37
N ARG A 24 -6.85 -9.88 -5.05
CA ARG A 24 -7.95 -9.90 -4.07
C ARG A 24 -7.43 -9.65 -2.66
N SER A 25 -6.31 -10.29 -2.30
CA SER A 25 -5.40 -9.83 -1.24
C SER A 25 -4.16 -9.33 -1.96
N ALA A 26 -3.85 -8.06 -1.80
CA ALA A 26 -2.57 -7.56 -2.25
C ALA A 26 -1.89 -6.80 -1.14
N ALA A 27 -0.59 -6.63 -1.32
CA ALA A 27 0.18 -5.68 -0.56
C ALA A 27 0.66 -4.61 -1.53
N VAL A 28 0.63 -3.36 -1.09
CA VAL A 28 1.29 -2.25 -1.78
C VAL A 28 2.62 -1.99 -1.12
N SER A 29 3.67 -1.78 -1.92
CA SER A 29 4.99 -1.44 -1.39
C SER A 29 5.61 -0.23 -2.09
N GLY A 30 6.48 0.45 -1.37
CA GLY A 30 7.19 1.63 -1.86
C GLY A 30 8.28 2.08 -0.91
N GLN A 31 9.00 3.13 -1.29
CA GLN A 31 10.01 3.79 -0.47
C GLN A 31 9.45 5.03 0.20
N LEU A 32 9.91 5.33 1.41
CA LEU A 32 9.62 6.57 2.14
C LEU A 32 10.86 7.46 2.08
N LYS A 33 10.70 8.69 1.59
CA LYS A 33 11.80 9.62 1.39
C LYS A 33 11.54 10.94 2.11
N GLY A 34 12.55 11.41 2.85
CA GLY A 34 12.52 12.73 3.50
C GLY A 34 11.68 12.83 4.77
N PHE A 35 11.19 11.72 5.33
CA PHE A 35 10.49 11.73 6.62
C PHE A 35 11.50 11.72 7.77
N SER A 36 11.33 12.63 8.73
CA SER A 36 12.17 12.69 9.92
C SER A 36 11.78 11.59 10.91
N PRO A 37 12.76 10.91 11.54
CA PRO A 37 12.48 9.92 12.58
C PRO A 37 11.84 10.58 13.82
N ASN A 38 11.21 9.78 14.67
CA ASN A 38 10.65 10.18 15.98
C ASN A 38 9.46 11.15 15.95
N GLN A 39 8.68 11.19 14.86
CA GLN A 39 7.50 12.06 14.75
C GLN A 39 6.16 11.36 15.00
N ASN A 40 6.17 10.15 15.58
CA ASN A 40 4.99 9.27 15.71
C ASN A 40 4.20 9.20 14.40
N LEU A 41 4.87 8.70 13.36
CA LEU A 41 4.29 8.63 12.03
C LEU A 41 3.44 7.37 11.88
N GLY A 42 2.35 7.49 11.14
CA GLY A 42 1.51 6.38 10.72
C GLY A 42 1.42 6.32 9.21
N LEU A 43 1.19 5.11 8.68
CA LEU A 43 0.89 4.86 7.27
C LEU A 43 -0.57 4.39 7.17
N ALA A 44 -1.37 4.98 6.27
CA ALA A 44 -2.78 4.61 6.11
C ALA A 44 -3.19 4.50 4.65
N ILE A 45 -4.15 3.61 4.36
CA ILE A 45 -4.92 3.65 3.11
C ILE A 45 -6.18 4.45 3.35
N VAL A 46 -6.28 5.60 2.70
CA VAL A 46 -7.41 6.51 2.86
C VAL A 46 -8.16 6.63 1.54
N GLY A 47 -9.48 6.64 1.61
CA GLY A 47 -10.31 6.90 0.44
C GLY A 47 -10.01 8.28 -0.13
N PHE A 48 -10.11 8.42 -1.44
CA PHE A 48 -9.80 9.66 -2.13
C PHE A 48 -10.87 9.97 -3.17
N ASN A 49 -11.52 11.11 -3.03
CA ASN A 49 -12.59 11.52 -3.92
C ASN A 49 -12.51 13.03 -4.19
N ASN A 50 -12.65 13.44 -5.46
CA ASN A 50 -12.63 14.85 -5.89
C ASN A 50 -11.48 15.68 -5.31
N GLY A 51 -10.28 15.12 -5.23
CA GLY A 51 -9.10 15.82 -4.72
C GLY A 51 -8.97 15.86 -3.19
N GLN A 52 -9.90 15.23 -2.47
CA GLN A 52 -9.97 15.25 -1.01
C GLN A 52 -9.84 13.84 -0.43
N TYR A 53 -9.17 13.74 0.72
CA TYR A 53 -9.15 12.51 1.51
C TYR A 53 -10.50 12.32 2.19
N THR A 54 -11.05 11.11 2.09
CA THR A 54 -12.26 10.71 2.79
C THR A 54 -11.84 9.84 3.97
N ALA A 55 -11.84 10.42 5.18
CA ALA A 55 -11.54 9.72 6.43
C ALA A 55 -12.80 9.64 7.28
N ASP A 56 -13.13 8.43 7.72
CA ASP A 56 -14.23 8.12 8.65
C ASP A 56 -13.77 7.25 9.84
N GLY A 57 -12.46 7.00 9.95
CA GLY A 57 -11.85 6.21 11.02
C GLY A 57 -11.83 4.70 10.78
N THR A 58 -12.37 4.19 9.66
CA THR A 58 -12.34 2.75 9.32
C THR A 58 -11.22 2.38 8.34
N GLN A 59 -10.28 3.28 8.09
CA GLN A 59 -9.18 3.09 7.16
C GLN A 59 -8.18 2.03 7.66
N ALA A 60 -7.69 1.17 6.77
CA ALA A 60 -6.60 0.25 7.10
C ALA A 60 -5.29 1.01 7.35
N GLN A 61 -4.63 0.71 8.46
CA GLN A 61 -3.51 1.49 9.00
C GLN A 61 -2.36 0.57 9.41
N VAL A 62 -1.14 1.03 9.19
CA VAL A 62 0.09 0.46 9.71
C VAL A 62 0.80 1.57 10.46
N ILE A 63 0.85 1.45 11.78
CA ILE A 63 1.57 2.41 12.64
C ILE A 63 2.97 1.84 12.83
N ASP A 64 3.94 2.37 12.12
CA ASP A 64 5.34 2.11 12.40
C ASP A 64 5.98 3.40 12.92
N LYS A 65 6.42 3.38 14.18
CA LYS A 65 7.04 4.55 14.82
C LYS A 65 8.38 4.94 14.18
N PHE A 66 8.93 4.07 13.33
CA PHE A 66 10.23 4.21 12.70
C PHE A 66 10.16 3.89 11.21
N LEU A 67 9.25 4.57 10.49
CA LEU A 67 9.17 4.59 9.02
C LEU A 67 10.47 5.14 8.37
N THR A 68 11.59 4.43 8.49
CA THR A 68 12.89 4.77 7.91
C THR A 68 13.24 3.72 6.86
N GLY A 69 12.76 3.91 5.62
CA GLY A 69 13.08 3.05 4.48
C GLY A 69 11.87 2.68 3.64
N GLY A 70 11.79 1.41 3.24
CA GLY A 70 10.66 0.88 2.49
C GLY A 70 9.49 0.49 3.39
N TYR A 71 8.29 0.42 2.82
CA TYR A 71 7.11 -0.09 3.48
C TYR A 71 6.42 -1.15 2.63
N THR A 72 5.67 -2.02 3.31
CA THR A 72 4.69 -2.91 2.70
C THR A 72 3.42 -2.83 3.51
N LEU A 73 2.30 -2.55 2.85
CA LEU A 73 1.01 -2.40 3.52
C LEU A 73 -0.01 -3.34 2.89
N THR A 74 -0.69 -4.11 3.74
CA THR A 74 -1.73 -5.05 3.30
C THR A 74 -2.99 -4.28 2.92
N LEU A 75 -3.50 -4.52 1.71
CA LEU A 75 -4.68 -3.88 1.20
C LEU A 75 -5.94 -4.61 1.70
N PRO A 76 -6.88 -3.91 2.37
CA PRO A 76 -8.09 -4.50 2.92
C PRO A 76 -9.08 -4.89 1.81
N ARG A 77 -10.08 -5.71 2.13
CA ARG A 77 -11.12 -6.12 1.16
C ARG A 77 -12.52 -5.65 1.55
N ASP A 78 -12.67 -5.33 2.81
CA ASP A 78 -13.83 -4.79 3.51
C ASP A 78 -13.91 -3.26 3.38
N VAL A 79 -13.45 -2.73 2.25
CA VAL A 79 -13.59 -1.32 1.89
C VAL A 79 -14.46 -1.18 0.65
N PRO A 80 -15.22 -0.07 0.50
CA PRO A 80 -15.99 0.19 -0.71
C PRO A 80 -15.14 0.16 -1.99
N TYR A 81 -15.74 -0.18 -3.13
CA TYR A 81 -15.05 0.00 -4.41
C TYR A 81 -14.83 1.49 -4.70
N GLY A 82 -13.63 1.86 -5.14
CA GLY A 82 -13.28 3.25 -5.34
C GLY A 82 -11.78 3.52 -5.42
N THR A 83 -11.45 4.80 -5.29
CA THR A 83 -10.09 5.32 -5.36
C THR A 83 -9.56 5.60 -3.97
N TYR A 84 -8.30 5.25 -3.74
CA TYR A 84 -7.61 5.33 -2.48
C TYR A 84 -6.19 5.86 -2.67
N ARG A 85 -5.59 6.32 -1.58
CA ARG A 85 -4.18 6.69 -1.51
C ARG A 85 -3.53 6.10 -0.27
N VAL A 86 -2.26 5.72 -0.41
CA VAL A 86 -1.40 5.53 0.76
C VAL A 86 -0.89 6.90 1.19
N ILE A 87 -1.03 7.22 2.47
CA ILE A 87 -0.52 8.45 3.06
C ILE A 87 0.37 8.17 4.25
N VAL A 88 1.33 9.06 4.49
CA VAL A 88 2.00 9.18 5.80
C VAL A 88 1.35 10.34 6.54
N PHE A 89 0.94 10.12 7.79
CA PHE A 89 0.34 11.13 8.65
C PHE A 89 1.04 11.17 10.01
N ARG A 90 0.84 12.27 10.75
CA ARG A 90 1.28 12.38 12.14
C ARG A 90 0.14 11.93 13.06
N ASP A 91 0.37 10.86 13.82
CA ASP A 91 -0.54 10.40 14.87
C ASP A 91 -0.28 11.24 16.14
N ALA A 92 -0.94 12.40 16.23
CA ALA A 92 -0.69 13.37 17.30
C ALA A 92 -1.31 12.96 18.65
N ASN A 93 -2.40 12.21 18.63
CA ASN A 93 -3.12 11.74 19.83
C ASN A 93 -2.70 10.32 20.26
N ASN A 94 -1.85 9.65 19.47
CA ASN A 94 -1.32 8.31 19.73
C ASN A 94 -2.44 7.26 19.87
N ASP A 95 -3.53 7.43 19.12
CA ASP A 95 -4.64 6.47 19.05
C ASP A 95 -4.46 5.44 17.93
N GLY A 96 -3.41 5.62 17.12
CA GLY A 96 -3.05 4.72 16.04
C GLY A 96 -3.90 4.88 14.78
N ARG A 97 -4.70 5.94 14.67
CA ARG A 97 -5.64 6.14 13.58
C ARG A 97 -5.39 7.43 12.84
N PHE A 98 -5.65 7.37 11.53
CA PHE A 98 -5.83 8.59 10.76
C PHE A 98 -7.24 9.11 11.02
N ASN A 99 -7.32 10.21 11.73
CA ASN A 99 -8.56 10.89 12.10
C ASN A 99 -8.81 12.10 11.21
N THR A 100 -10.06 12.55 11.18
CA THR A 100 -10.41 13.82 10.55
C THR A 100 -9.63 14.97 11.21
N GLY A 101 -8.87 15.71 10.40
CA GLY A 101 -8.05 16.82 10.88
C GLY A 101 -6.57 16.47 11.12
N ASP A 102 -6.20 15.19 11.05
CA ASP A 102 -4.80 14.80 11.14
C ASP A 102 -3.98 15.32 9.95
N THR A 103 -2.75 15.71 10.24
CA THR A 103 -1.84 16.26 9.24
C THR A 103 -1.28 15.15 8.37
N VAL A 104 -1.60 15.20 7.09
CA VAL A 104 -0.92 14.40 6.06
C VAL A 104 0.45 15.02 5.78
N LEU A 105 1.49 14.20 5.91
CA LEU A 105 2.89 14.59 5.72
C LEU A 105 3.48 14.08 4.41
N SER A 106 2.80 13.18 3.69
CA SER A 106 3.20 12.74 2.36
C SER A 106 2.66 13.67 1.26
N ARG A 107 3.49 13.99 0.28
CA ARG A 107 3.07 14.62 -0.98
C ARG A 107 2.24 13.66 -1.82
N ASP A 108 1.47 14.23 -2.74
CA ASP A 108 0.88 13.48 -3.84
C ASP A 108 1.99 12.89 -4.73
N ASN A 109 1.98 11.57 -4.92
CA ASN A 109 2.94 10.86 -5.77
C ASN A 109 2.40 10.58 -7.19
N GLY A 110 1.23 11.12 -7.53
CA GLY A 110 0.58 10.96 -8.83
C GLY A 110 -0.03 9.57 -9.06
N LYS A 111 -0.05 8.71 -8.05
CA LYS A 111 -0.59 7.35 -8.13
C LYS A 111 -1.87 7.24 -7.30
N PHE A 112 -2.76 6.39 -7.78
CA PHE A 112 -3.98 5.99 -7.08
C PHE A 112 -3.96 4.48 -6.85
N LEU A 113 -4.37 4.06 -5.67
CA LEU A 113 -4.85 2.71 -5.45
C LEU A 113 -6.31 2.65 -5.89
N VAL A 114 -6.68 1.67 -6.71
CA VAL A 114 -8.03 1.55 -7.25
C VAL A 114 -8.57 0.16 -6.94
N TYR A 115 -9.62 0.11 -6.13
CA TYR A 115 -10.30 -1.14 -5.81
C TYR A 115 -11.57 -1.28 -6.66
N VAL A 116 -11.62 -2.30 -7.51
CA VAL A 116 -12.68 -2.46 -8.51
C VAL A 116 -13.41 -3.79 -8.40
N GLN A 117 -14.70 -3.75 -8.75
CA GLN A 117 -15.62 -4.90 -8.74
C GLN A 117 -15.70 -5.62 -10.08
N ARG A 118 -15.18 -5.00 -11.15
CA ARG A 118 -15.10 -5.56 -12.50
C ARG A 118 -13.99 -4.91 -13.29
N ASP A 119 -13.55 -5.58 -14.35
CA ASP A 119 -12.52 -5.08 -15.26
C ASP A 119 -12.93 -3.74 -15.89
N ASN A 120 -11.93 -2.88 -16.11
CA ASN A 120 -12.07 -1.54 -16.71
C ASN A 120 -13.00 -0.59 -15.96
N GLN A 121 -13.30 -0.85 -14.68
CA GLN A 121 -14.04 0.09 -13.84
C GLN A 121 -13.13 1.27 -13.45
N TYR A 122 -13.67 2.49 -13.57
CA TYR A 122 -13.02 3.80 -13.35
C TYR A 122 -11.90 4.15 -14.35
N PHE A 123 -10.98 3.22 -14.62
CA PHE A 123 -9.86 3.41 -15.54
C PHE A 123 -9.74 2.21 -16.49
N ASN A 124 -9.43 2.47 -17.76
CA ASN A 124 -9.21 1.41 -18.75
C ASN A 124 -7.94 0.61 -18.41
N GLY A 125 -8.05 -0.72 -18.33
CA GLY A 125 -6.96 -1.62 -17.97
C GLY A 125 -7.00 -2.15 -16.53
N THR A 126 -7.89 -1.63 -15.67
CA THR A 126 -8.06 -2.19 -14.32
C THR A 126 -8.59 -3.61 -14.38
N LYS A 127 -8.17 -4.42 -13.41
CA LYS A 127 -8.66 -5.79 -13.21
C LYS A 127 -9.35 -5.90 -11.87
N TYR A 128 -10.32 -6.81 -11.77
CA TYR A 128 -11.01 -7.13 -10.51
C TYR A 128 -10.04 -7.16 -9.32
N GLY A 129 -10.33 -6.39 -8.27
CA GLY A 129 -9.47 -6.24 -7.08
C GLY A 129 -8.67 -4.94 -7.05
N TRP A 130 -7.49 -4.97 -6.44
CA TRP A 130 -6.65 -3.79 -6.22
C TRP A 130 -5.70 -3.52 -7.39
N ASN A 131 -5.62 -2.27 -7.82
CA ASN A 131 -4.75 -1.83 -8.90
C ASN A 131 -3.97 -0.59 -8.47
N ILE A 132 -2.82 -0.34 -9.08
CA ILE A 132 -2.21 0.99 -9.08
C ILE A 132 -2.49 1.63 -10.43
N TYR A 133 -3.07 2.82 -10.42
CA TYR A 133 -3.18 3.69 -11.60
C TYR A 133 -2.19 4.84 -11.45
N ASN A 134 -1.32 5.05 -12.43
CA ASN A 134 -0.40 6.17 -12.49
C ASN A 134 -1.00 7.30 -13.35
N ALA A 135 -1.35 8.43 -12.74
CA ALA A 135 -2.00 9.52 -13.44
C ALA A 135 -1.09 10.22 -14.46
N ALA A 136 0.23 10.15 -14.28
CA ALA A 136 1.19 10.84 -15.15
C ALA A 136 1.26 10.23 -16.56
N ASN A 137 1.17 8.90 -16.67
CA ASN A 137 1.30 8.17 -17.92
C ASN A 137 0.12 7.24 -18.23
N ARG A 138 -0.88 7.17 -17.34
CA ARG A 138 -2.07 6.31 -17.43
C ARG A 138 -1.77 4.81 -17.37
N ASP A 139 -0.60 4.43 -16.85
CA ASP A 139 -0.24 3.02 -16.66
C ASP A 139 -1.06 2.39 -15.54
N ILE A 140 -1.34 1.09 -15.69
CA ILE A 140 -2.03 0.29 -14.68
C ILE A 140 -1.20 -0.93 -14.29
N GLN A 141 -0.99 -1.08 -12.99
CA GLN A 141 -0.43 -2.29 -12.40
C GLN A 141 -1.54 -3.12 -11.76
N THR A 142 -1.61 -4.40 -12.14
CA THR A 142 -2.71 -5.32 -11.76
C THR A 142 -2.23 -6.57 -11.05
N THR A 143 -0.92 -6.82 -11.01
CA THR A 143 -0.32 -8.07 -10.50
C THR A 143 0.62 -7.80 -9.33
N ILE A 144 1.62 -6.94 -9.52
CA ILE A 144 2.54 -6.51 -8.48
C ILE A 144 2.24 -5.03 -8.23
N LEU A 145 1.84 -4.70 -7.00
CA LEU A 145 1.53 -3.33 -6.61
C LEU A 145 2.72 -2.77 -5.85
N ASN A 146 3.71 -2.26 -6.57
CA ASN A 146 4.95 -1.77 -5.98
C ASN A 146 5.30 -0.38 -6.53
N ASN A 147 6.46 0.13 -6.10
CA ASN A 147 6.95 1.44 -6.51
C ASN A 147 5.94 2.57 -6.13
N TYR A 148 5.15 2.38 -5.07
CA TYR A 148 4.28 3.42 -4.53
C TYR A 148 5.10 4.29 -3.57
N ASP A 149 6.11 4.96 -4.10
CA ASP A 149 7.00 5.80 -3.29
C ASP A 149 6.24 6.99 -2.71
N LEU A 150 6.53 7.33 -1.46
CA LEU A 150 6.00 8.50 -0.77
C LEU A 150 7.15 9.41 -0.38
N GLU A 151 6.95 10.71 -0.63
CA GLU A 151 7.91 11.73 -0.27
C GLU A 151 7.29 12.69 0.73
N ALA A 152 8.07 13.11 1.72
CA ALA A 152 7.63 14.09 2.69
C ALA A 152 7.31 15.43 2.00
N VAL A 153 6.30 16.13 2.52
CA VAL A 153 6.13 17.56 2.25
C VAL A 153 7.41 18.29 2.68
N ALA A 154 7.80 19.35 1.96
CA ALA A 154 8.96 20.11 2.42
C ALA A 154 8.66 20.63 3.82
N ALA A 155 9.65 20.61 4.72
CA ALA A 155 9.53 21.30 5.99
C ALA A 155 9.19 22.77 5.70
N GLN A 156 8.01 23.20 6.14
CA GLN A 156 7.62 24.61 6.15
C GLN A 156 8.31 25.31 7.31
#